data_AF-A0A955AQW5-F1
#
_entry.id   AF-A0A955AQW5-F1
#
_cell.length_a   1.000
_cell.length_b   1.000
_cell.length_c   1.000
_cell.angle_alpha   90.00
_cell.angle_beta   90.00
_cell.angle_gamma   90.00
#
_symmetry.space_group_name_H-M   'P 1'
#
loop_
_entity.id
_entity.type
_entity.pdbx_description
1 polymer ?
#
loop_
_entity_poly.entity_id
_entity_poly.type
_entity_poly.pdbx_seq_one_letter_code
_entity_poly.pdbx_strand_id
1 'polypeptide(L)'
;MESAKRILGDLDSPDCSTLPTPCGITRAEKFRDEFDLRSEYWVPCDAMVFGKGTPDHPAATKIGGQPFWPVHRDWPEGPQGNPLYFLAQINFSDSRDI
;
A
#
# COMPACT_ATOMS: atom_id res chain seq x y z
N MET A 1 -32.53 7.86 4.15
CA MET A 1 -31.75 9.01 4.64
C MET A 1 -31.19 8.80 6.04
N GLU A 2 -31.81 7.99 6.91
CA GLU A 2 -31.29 7.62 8.24
C GLU A 2 -29.91 6.90 8.20
N SER A 3 -29.70 5.95 7.28
CA SER A 3 -28.43 5.17 7.21
C SER A 3 -27.21 6.03 6.91
N ALA A 4 -27.33 7.01 6.00
CA ALA A 4 -26.21 7.88 5.62
C ALA A 4 -25.70 8.72 6.81
N LYS A 5 -26.60 9.16 7.71
CA LYS A 5 -26.24 9.91 8.92
C LYS A 5 -25.55 9.04 9.98
N ARG A 6 -25.90 7.76 10.07
CA ARG A 6 -25.26 6.81 10.99
C ARG A 6 -23.82 6.52 10.58
N ILE A 7 -23.60 6.37 9.27
CA ILE A 7 -22.26 6.20 8.69
C ILE A 7 -21.45 7.46 8.94
N LEU A 8 -21.98 8.65 8.62
CA LEU A 8 -21.38 9.95 8.93
C LEU A 8 -20.93 10.09 10.40
N GLY A 9 -21.69 9.56 11.36
CA GLY A 9 -21.31 9.53 12.78
C GLY A 9 -20.18 8.56 13.13
N ASP A 10 -19.99 7.47 12.38
CA ASP A 10 -18.84 6.57 12.50
C ASP A 10 -17.60 7.10 11.75
N LEU A 11 -17.74 8.16 10.93
CA LEU A 11 -16.62 8.81 10.22
C LEU A 11 -15.79 9.75 11.10
N ASP A 12 -16.26 10.06 12.31
CA ASP A 12 -15.61 10.97 13.26
C ASP A 12 -14.57 10.26 14.16
N SER A 13 -14.33 8.96 13.96
CA SER A 13 -13.17 8.32 14.61
C SER A 13 -11.88 8.85 13.96
N PRO A 14 -10.98 9.49 14.73
CA PRO A 14 -9.85 10.24 14.17
C PRO A 14 -8.88 9.37 13.36
N ASP A 15 -8.85 8.07 13.62
CA ASP A 15 -7.92 7.09 13.02
C ASP A 15 -8.35 6.60 11.63
N CYS A 16 -9.61 6.83 11.22
CA CYS A 16 -10.17 6.25 10.00
C CYS A 16 -10.54 7.25 8.90
N SER A 17 -10.04 8.48 9.03
CA SER A 17 -10.33 9.60 8.12
C SER A 17 -9.40 9.66 6.90
N THR A 18 -8.28 8.93 6.89
CA THR A 18 -7.28 8.96 5.82
C THR A 18 -7.06 7.60 5.18
N LEU A 19 -7.22 7.52 3.85
CA LEU A 19 -6.54 6.48 3.07
C LEU A 19 -5.03 6.79 3.12
N PRO A 20 -4.15 5.80 3.34
CA PRO A 20 -4.31 4.37 3.09
C PRO A 20 -4.17 3.50 4.35
N THR A 21 -4.92 3.77 5.43
CA THR A 21 -4.91 2.89 6.61
C THR A 21 -5.76 1.63 6.38
N PRO A 22 -5.48 0.50 7.08
CA PRO A 22 -6.30 -0.73 6.96
C PRO A 22 -7.79 -0.50 7.25
N CYS A 23 -8.09 0.36 8.22
CA CYS A 23 -9.48 0.70 8.53
C CYS A 23 -10.10 1.56 7.40
N GLY A 24 -9.32 2.49 6.80
CA GLY A 24 -9.75 3.33 5.69
C GLY A 24 -10.08 2.50 4.45
N ILE A 25 -9.27 1.47 4.16
CA ILE A 25 -9.53 0.49 3.08
C ILE A 25 -10.83 -0.27 3.38
N THR A 26 -10.96 -0.88 4.56
CA THR A 26 -12.17 -1.62 4.96
C THR A 26 -13.43 -0.77 4.83
N ARG A 27 -13.34 0.51 5.22
CA ARG A 27 -14.43 1.48 5.12
C ARG A 27 -14.79 1.79 3.66
N ALA A 28 -13.80 2.00 2.80
CA ALA A 28 -14.03 2.23 1.38
C ALA A 28 -14.70 1.02 0.70
N GLU A 29 -14.29 -0.20 1.04
CA GLU A 29 -14.91 -1.42 0.50
C GLU A 29 -16.36 -1.58 0.96
N LYS A 30 -16.65 -1.41 2.26
CA LYS A 30 -18.04 -1.45 2.78
C LYS A 30 -18.94 -0.40 2.12
N PHE A 31 -18.41 0.80 1.90
CA PHE A 31 -19.14 1.87 1.23
C PHE A 31 -19.45 1.52 -0.24
N ARG A 32 -18.52 0.86 -0.94
CA ARG A 32 -18.78 0.38 -2.30
C ARG A 32 -19.92 -0.65 -2.33
N ASP A 33 -19.98 -1.53 -1.33
CA ASP A 33 -21.02 -2.55 -1.22
C ASP A 33 -22.39 -1.94 -0.92
N GLU A 34 -22.45 -1.01 0.04
CA GLU A 34 -23.72 -0.42 0.47
C GLU A 34 -24.40 0.43 -0.61
N PHE A 35 -23.60 1.15 -1.41
CA PHE A 35 -24.09 2.06 -2.44
C PHE A 35 -24.04 1.48 -3.85
N ASP A 36 -23.76 0.18 -3.99
CA ASP A 36 -23.64 -0.53 -5.27
C ASP A 36 -22.68 0.19 -6.25
N LEU A 37 -21.54 0.66 -5.72
CA LEU A 37 -20.51 1.40 -6.49
C LEU A 37 -19.44 0.46 -7.05
N ARG A 38 -19.68 -0.85 -7.04
CA ARG A 38 -18.75 -1.81 -7.64
C ARG A 38 -18.79 -1.65 -9.16
N SER A 39 -17.61 -1.51 -9.76
CA SER A 39 -17.44 -1.55 -11.21
C SER A 39 -17.46 -3.00 -11.68
N GLU A 40 -18.05 -3.27 -12.85
CA GLU A 40 -17.97 -4.58 -13.51
C GLU A 40 -16.53 -4.95 -13.90
N TYR A 41 -15.64 -3.96 -14.01
CA TYR A 41 -14.22 -4.14 -14.27
C TYR A 41 -13.45 -4.26 -12.96
N TRP A 42 -12.87 -5.44 -12.74
CA TRP A 42 -11.91 -5.71 -11.67
C TRP A 42 -10.50 -5.51 -12.20
N VAL A 43 -9.72 -4.65 -11.55
CA VAL A 43 -8.26 -4.59 -11.77
C VAL A 43 -7.62 -5.41 -10.66
N PRO A 44 -6.93 -6.52 -10.96
CA PRO A 44 -6.22 -7.28 -9.94
C PRO A 44 -5.18 -6.35 -9.30
N CYS A 45 -5.26 -6.21 -7.97
CA CYS A 45 -4.39 -5.33 -7.22
C CYS A 45 -4.01 -5.98 -5.89
N ASP A 46 -2.75 -5.78 -5.50
CA ASP A 46 -2.24 -6.18 -4.19
C ASP A 46 -2.35 -5.00 -3.22
N ALA A 47 -2.94 -5.24 -2.04
CA ALA A 47 -2.96 -4.29 -0.95
C ALA A 47 -1.76 -4.52 -0.02
N MET A 48 -0.84 -3.56 0.03
CA MET A 48 0.34 -3.62 0.91
C MET A 48 0.15 -2.71 2.12
N VAL A 49 0.35 -3.26 3.33
CA VAL A 49 0.30 -2.51 4.59
C VAL A 49 1.71 -2.41 5.17
N PHE A 50 2.14 -1.18 5.46
CA PHE A 50 3.51 -0.91 5.92
C PHE A 50 3.55 -0.48 7.39
N GLY A 51 4.51 -1.01 8.13
CA GLY A 51 4.96 -0.47 9.41
C GLY A 51 6.18 0.43 9.25
N LYS A 52 6.40 1.37 10.18
CA LYS A 52 7.65 2.14 10.23
C LYS A 52 8.77 1.29 10.83
N GLY A 53 9.95 1.33 10.22
CA GLY A 53 11.14 0.65 10.72
C GLY A 53 11.96 0.01 9.59
N THR A 54 12.95 -0.80 9.98
CA THR A 54 13.75 -1.60 9.06
C THR A 54 13.28 -3.05 9.16
N PRO A 55 12.94 -3.72 8.05
CA PRO A 55 12.54 -5.12 8.10
C PRO A 55 13.76 -6.01 8.39
N ASP A 56 13.54 -7.10 9.13
CA ASP A 56 14.59 -8.06 9.50
C ASP A 56 15.25 -8.70 8.28
N HIS A 57 14.49 -8.91 7.21
CA HIS A 57 15.00 -9.50 5.97
C HIS A 57 15.31 -8.40 4.91
N PRO A 58 16.54 -8.33 4.39
CA PRO A 58 16.90 -7.33 3.39
C PRO A 58 16.04 -7.36 2.12
N ALA A 59 15.57 -8.53 1.70
CA ALA A 59 14.74 -8.69 0.50
C ALA A 59 13.24 -8.40 0.71
N ALA A 60 12.77 -8.09 1.93
CA ALA A 60 11.36 -7.80 2.18
C ALA A 60 10.86 -6.58 1.39
N THR A 61 9.57 -6.59 1.02
CA THR A 61 8.89 -5.45 0.40
C THR A 61 9.03 -4.21 1.29
N LYS A 62 9.52 -3.10 0.73
CA LYS A 62 9.73 -1.85 1.49
C LYS A 62 9.77 -0.63 0.60
N ILE A 63 9.51 0.51 1.21
CA ILE A 63 9.66 1.84 0.62
C ILE A 63 10.85 2.52 1.30
N GLY A 64 11.85 2.90 0.51
CA GLY A 64 13.10 3.49 0.97
C GLY A 64 13.98 2.55 1.81
N GLY A 65 15.05 3.10 2.39
CA GLY A 65 16.04 2.35 3.15
C GLY A 65 17.09 1.68 2.28
N GLN A 66 17.65 0.57 2.74
CA GLN A 66 18.65 -0.19 1.99
C GLN A 66 17.99 -1.30 1.17
N PRO A 67 18.20 -1.35 -0.16
CA PRO A 67 17.69 -2.44 -0.99
C PRO A 67 18.45 -3.74 -0.73
N PHE A 68 17.83 -4.84 -1.11
CA PHE A 68 18.60 -6.04 -1.42
C PHE A 68 19.31 -5.84 -2.77
N TRP A 69 20.64 -5.70 -2.75
CA TRP A 69 21.45 -5.52 -3.96
C TRP A 69 22.59 -6.55 -4.02
N PRO A 70 22.74 -7.31 -5.12
CA PRO A 70 23.83 -8.26 -5.25
C PRO A 70 25.20 -7.57 -5.25
N VAL A 71 26.15 -8.08 -4.46
CA VAL A 71 27.50 -7.50 -4.32
C VAL A 71 28.32 -7.45 -5.61
N HIS A 72 27.98 -8.28 -6.59
CA HIS A 72 28.68 -8.39 -7.88
C HIS A 72 28.02 -7.56 -8.98
N ARG A 73 27.03 -6.73 -8.66
CA ARG A 73 26.39 -5.82 -9.62
C ARG A 73 26.72 -4.38 -9.28
N ASP A 74 27.11 -3.64 -10.32
CA ASP A 74 27.27 -2.19 -10.22
C ASP A 74 25.95 -1.52 -9.83
N TRP A 75 26.05 -0.42 -9.11
CA TRP A 75 24.87 0.35 -8.70
C TRP A 75 24.21 0.99 -9.92
N PRO A 76 22.87 1.04 -10.01
CA PRO A 76 22.21 1.63 -11.17
C PRO A 76 22.47 3.13 -11.27
N GLU A 77 22.74 3.58 -12.50
CA GLU A 77 23.03 4.98 -12.83
C GLU A 77 21.93 5.56 -13.72
N GLY A 78 21.73 6.88 -13.62
CA GLY A 78 20.86 7.64 -14.49
C GLY A 78 21.51 7.95 -15.84
N PRO A 79 20.80 8.68 -16.74
CA PRO A 79 21.28 8.99 -18.08
C PRO A 79 22.60 9.78 -18.14
N GLN A 80 23.01 10.40 -17.04
CA GLN A 80 24.25 11.19 -16.92
C GLN A 80 25.34 10.48 -16.11
N GLY A 81 25.17 9.19 -15.79
CA GLY A 81 26.13 8.42 -14.97
C GLY A 81 26.04 8.71 -13.46
N ASN A 82 25.03 9.47 -13.02
CA ASN A 82 24.80 9.73 -11.61
C ASN A 82 24.11 8.51 -10.95
N PRO A 83 24.54 8.07 -9.75
CA PRO A 83 23.90 6.94 -9.09
C PRO A 83 22.44 7.26 -8.77
N LEU A 84 21.55 6.30 -9.02
CA LEU A 84 20.13 6.41 -8.71
C LEU A 84 19.87 6.20 -7.21
N TYR A 85 18.75 6.71 -6.73
CA TYR A 85 18.30 6.47 -5.36
C TYR A 85 17.33 5.30 -5.31
N PHE A 86 17.46 4.49 -4.26
CA PHE A 86 16.50 3.46 -3.99
C PHE A 86 15.17 4.06 -3.51
N LEU A 87 14.10 3.85 -4.27
CA LEU A 87 12.76 4.32 -3.92
C LEU A 87 11.94 3.25 -3.20
N ALA A 88 11.86 2.04 -3.76
CA ALA A 88 11.12 0.93 -3.20
C ALA A 88 11.54 -0.40 -3.85
N GLN A 89 11.27 -1.52 -3.19
CA GLN A 89 11.32 -2.84 -3.77
C GLN A 89 10.05 -3.62 -3.40
N ILE A 90 9.59 -4.44 -4.33
CA ILE A 90 8.46 -5.35 -4.13
C ILE A 90 9.00 -6.76 -4.23
N ASN A 91 8.78 -7.55 -3.17
CA ASN A 91 9.06 -8.96 -3.17
C ASN A 91 7.76 -9.72 -3.39
N PHE A 92 7.62 -10.37 -4.54
CA PHE A 92 6.40 -11.10 -4.89
C PHE A 92 6.10 -12.27 -3.96
N SER A 93 7.09 -12.82 -3.23
CA SER A 93 6.80 -13.84 -2.21
C SER A 93 6.10 -13.29 -0.97
N ASP A 94 6.12 -11.97 -0.77
CA ASP A 94 5.40 -11.30 0.31
C ASP A 94 3.94 -11.04 -0.08
N SER A 95 3.62 -11.06 -1.37
CA SER A 95 2.25 -11.00 -1.85
C SER A 95 1.59 -12.37 -1.68
N ARG A 96 0.47 -12.40 -0.97
CA ARG A 96 -0.34 -13.59 -0.75
C ARG A 96 -1.71 -13.31 -1.31
N ASP A 97 -2.22 -14.25 -2.11
CA ASP A 97 -3.61 -14.19 -2.56
C ASP A 97 -4.54 -14.09 -1.35
N ILE A 98 -5.51 -13.17 -1.46
CA ILE A 98 -6.56 -12.88 -0.46
C ILE A 98 -7.82 -13.70 -0.70
#